data_AF-A0AAQ0F5R8-F1
#
_entry.id   AF-A0AAQ0F5R8-F1
#
_cell.length_a   1.000
_cell.length_b   1.000
_cell.length_c   1.000
_cell.angle_alpha   90.00
_cell.angle_beta   90.00
_cell.angle_gamma   90.00
#
_symmetry.space_group_name_H-M   'P 1'
#
loop_
_entity.id
_entity.type
_entity.pdbx_description
1 polymer ?
#
loop_
_entity_poly.entity_id
_entity_poly.type
_entity_poly.pdbx_seq_one_letter_code
_entity_poly.pdbx_strand_id
1 'polypeptide(L)'
;DKQIVDWLDRGTTNSPTNHSTTMTNPEHAEKALAYDVAIGPCYLTPEQMKALRIEADWRMGEGIPGSNSVRKYYKYFLGGLIDQLPMHEWIHVNDGEGNMPGKIADEREGQLFLKAGGPL
;
A
#
# COMPACT_ATOMS: atom_id res chain seq x y z
N ASP A 1 -20.06 -3.18 -24.48
CA ASP A 1 -20.46 -3.43 -23.07
C ASP A 1 -19.91 -4.72 -22.49
N LYS A 2 -20.21 -5.92 -23.01
CA LYS A 2 -19.64 -7.19 -22.48
C LYS A 2 -18.11 -7.26 -22.44
N GLN A 3 -17.45 -6.65 -23.42
CA GLN A 3 -15.98 -6.69 -23.57
C GLN A 3 -15.26 -5.81 -22.53
N ILE A 4 -15.90 -4.71 -22.10
CA ILE A 4 -15.35 -3.82 -21.06
C ILE A 4 -15.44 -4.50 -19.70
N VAL A 5 -16.56 -5.18 -19.43
CA VAL A 5 -16.75 -5.97 -18.20
C VAL A 5 -15.75 -7.11 -18.15
N ASP A 6 -15.54 -7.84 -19.26
CA ASP A 6 -14.53 -8.91 -19.36
C ASP A 6 -13.10 -8.42 -19.09
N TRP A 7 -12.73 -7.24 -19.60
CA TRP A 7 -11.42 -6.64 -19.32
C TRP A 7 -11.25 -6.22 -17.86
N LEU A 8 -12.29 -5.67 -17.24
CA LEU A 8 -12.26 -5.27 -15.83
C LEU A 8 -12.22 -6.50 -14.91
N ASP A 9 -12.98 -7.55 -15.22
CA ASP A 9 -12.97 -8.81 -14.48
C ASP A 9 -11.60 -9.49 -14.52
N ARG A 10 -10.95 -9.49 -15.70
CA ARG A 10 -9.57 -10.02 -15.84
C ARG A 10 -8.52 -9.17 -15.13
N GLY A 11 -8.81 -7.91 -14.82
CA GLY A 11 -7.96 -7.04 -14.02
C GLY A 11 -8.02 -7.35 -12.52
N THR A 12 -9.04 -8.07 -12.04
CA THR A 12 -9.21 -8.37 -10.60
C THR A 12 -8.14 -9.31 -10.04
N THR A 13 -7.56 -10.17 -10.88
CA THR A 13 -6.44 -11.05 -10.53
C THR A 13 -5.08 -10.41 -10.76
N ASN A 14 -5.03 -9.27 -11.46
CA ASN A 14 -3.80 -8.53 -11.74
C ASN A 14 -3.71 -7.33 -10.79
N SER A 15 -3.34 -7.59 -9.54
CA SER A 15 -3.24 -6.53 -8.54
C SER A 15 -2.25 -5.46 -9.01
N PRO A 16 -2.60 -4.15 -8.99
CA PRO A 16 -1.69 -3.06 -9.32
C PRO A 16 -0.39 -3.09 -8.49
N THR A 17 -0.39 -3.77 -7.34
CA THR A 17 0.78 -3.97 -6.47
C THR A 17 1.83 -4.95 -7.01
N ASN A 18 1.58 -5.71 -8.08
CA ASN A 18 2.56 -6.67 -8.62
C ASN A 18 3.58 -6.07 -9.61
N HIS A 19 3.54 -4.76 -9.87
CA HIS A 19 4.48 -4.12 -10.80
C HIS A 19 5.05 -2.83 -10.21
N SER A 20 6.08 -2.95 -9.36
CA SER A 20 6.91 -1.79 -9.02
C SER A 20 7.85 -1.48 -10.19
N THR A 21 7.88 -0.22 -10.64
CA THR A 21 8.89 0.27 -11.59
C THR A 21 9.88 1.19 -10.88
N THR A 22 11.16 0.82 -10.87
CA THR A 22 12.23 1.68 -10.33
C THR A 22 12.45 2.88 -11.26
N MET A 23 12.08 4.08 -10.81
CA MET A 23 12.21 5.35 -11.55
C MET A 23 13.62 5.94 -11.50
N THR A 24 14.65 5.18 -11.89
CA THR A 24 16.03 5.70 -12.02
C THR A 24 16.40 6.07 -13.44
N ASN A 25 15.62 5.65 -14.44
CA ASN A 25 15.81 6.00 -15.84
C ASN A 25 14.70 6.98 -16.30
N PRO A 26 15.05 8.18 -16.83
CA PRO A 26 14.09 9.18 -17.29
C PRO A 26 13.10 8.68 -18.34
N GLU A 27 13.54 7.86 -19.31
CA GLU A 27 12.64 7.30 -20.34
C GLU A 27 11.69 6.25 -19.77
N HIS A 28 12.12 5.47 -18.78
CA HIS A 28 11.25 4.48 -18.13
C HIS A 28 10.24 5.16 -17.22
N ALA A 29 10.62 6.25 -16.54
CA ALA A 29 9.72 7.06 -15.74
C ALA A 29 8.63 7.69 -16.62
N GLU A 30 8.99 8.24 -17.78
CA GLU A 30 8.06 8.83 -18.74
C GLU A 30 7.02 7.81 -19.24
N LYS A 31 7.44 6.58 -19.53
CA LYS A 31 6.55 5.51 -20.01
C LYS A 31 5.73 4.84 -18.90
N ALA A 32 6.26 4.74 -17.68
CA ALA A 32 5.55 4.20 -16.52
C ALA A 32 4.48 5.17 -15.98
N LEU A 33 4.70 6.49 -16.11
CA LEU A 33 3.72 7.54 -15.83
C LEU A 33 2.39 7.36 -16.59
N ALA A 34 2.38 6.61 -17.69
CA ALA A 34 1.16 6.33 -18.45
C ALA A 34 0.27 5.25 -17.83
N TYR A 35 0.78 4.42 -16.91
CA TYR A 35 0.04 3.25 -16.39
C TYR A 35 -0.24 3.27 -14.88
N ASP A 36 0.38 4.17 -14.11
CA ASP A 36 0.14 4.31 -12.66
C ASP A 36 -0.45 5.67 -12.23
N VAL A 37 -0.93 6.47 -13.19
CA VAL A 37 -1.63 7.74 -12.88
C VAL A 37 -3.12 7.58 -13.13
N ALA A 38 -3.91 7.66 -12.07
CA ALA A 38 -5.34 7.94 -12.19
C ALA A 38 -5.51 9.37 -12.77
N ILE A 39 -5.64 9.48 -14.09
CA ILE A 39 -5.92 10.75 -14.76
C ILE A 39 -7.41 11.08 -14.55
N GLY A 40 -7.68 12.05 -13.70
CA GLY A 40 -9.04 12.52 -13.41
C GLY A 40 -9.05 13.89 -12.71
N PRO A 41 -10.19 14.58 -12.69
CA PRO A 41 -10.34 15.82 -11.94
C PRO A 41 -10.03 15.58 -10.45
N CYS A 42 -9.13 16.39 -9.89
CA CYS A 42 -8.86 16.38 -8.46
C CYS A 42 -10.00 17.08 -7.73
N TYR A 43 -10.82 16.32 -7.01
CA TYR A 43 -11.92 16.84 -6.21
C TYR A 43 -11.48 17.27 -4.80
N LEU A 44 -10.20 17.10 -4.46
CA LEU A 44 -9.67 17.50 -3.16
C LEU A 44 -9.42 19.01 -3.14
N THR A 45 -9.90 19.68 -2.10
CA THR A 45 -9.56 21.09 -1.87
C THR A 45 -8.07 21.23 -1.55
N PRO A 46 -7.49 22.44 -1.68
CA PRO A 46 -6.10 22.68 -1.29
C PRO A 46 -5.78 22.24 0.14
N GLU A 47 -6.72 22.39 1.09
CA GLU A 47 -6.58 21.98 2.48
C GLU A 47 -6.55 20.46 2.62
N GLN A 48 -7.41 19.75 1.88
CA GLN A 48 -7.42 18.29 1.85
C GLN A 48 -6.14 17.74 1.21
N MET A 49 -5.67 18.36 0.13
CA MET A 49 -4.38 18.03 -0.49
C MET A 49 -3.21 18.24 0.46
N LYS A 50 -3.25 19.31 1.27
CA LYS A 50 -2.24 19.56 2.30
C LYS A 50 -2.29 18.50 3.40
N ALA A 51 -3.48 18.13 3.88
CA ALA A 51 -3.63 17.07 4.88
C ALA A 51 -3.11 15.73 4.36
N LEU A 52 -3.50 15.34 3.14
CA LEU A 52 -3.01 14.13 2.47
C LEU A 52 -1.48 14.11 2.37
N ARG A 53 -0.86 15.25 2.01
CA ARG A 53 0.60 15.34 1.89
C ARG A 53 1.31 15.15 3.24
N ILE A 54 0.73 15.65 4.33
CA ILE A 54 1.27 15.48 5.68
C ILE A 54 1.19 14.01 6.11
N GLU A 55 0.09 13.33 5.80
CA GLU A 55 -0.11 11.91 6.16
C GLU A 55 0.72 10.96 5.28
N ALA A 56 0.92 11.29 4.00
CA ALA A 56 1.65 10.46 3.04
C ALA A 56 3.18 10.57 3.18
N ASP A 57 3.71 11.70 3.67
CA ASP A 57 5.14 11.89 3.86
C ASP A 57 5.52 11.60 5.31
N TRP A 58 6.18 10.46 5.54
CA TRP A 58 6.62 10.04 6.89
C TRP A 58 7.48 11.10 7.60
N ARG A 59 8.18 11.99 6.87
CA ARG A 59 8.98 13.08 7.45
C ARG A 59 8.11 14.20 8.03
N MET A 60 6.88 14.32 7.58
CA MET A 60 5.92 15.32 8.02
C MET A 60 5.03 14.82 9.17
N GLY A 61 5.31 13.64 9.75
CA GLY A 61 4.46 13.02 10.76
C GLY A 61 4.22 13.86 12.02
N GLU A 62 5.12 14.77 12.38
CA GLU A 62 4.90 15.74 13.47
C GLU A 62 3.74 16.72 13.18
N GLY A 63 3.40 16.93 11.90
CA GLY A 63 2.25 17.71 11.47
C GLY A 63 0.90 17.00 11.66
N ILE A 64 0.89 15.72 12.04
CA ILE A 64 -0.34 14.95 12.28
C ILE A 64 -0.89 15.28 13.68
N PRO A 65 -2.16 15.73 13.80
CA PRO A 65 -2.77 16.02 15.10
C PRO A 65 -2.68 14.84 16.08
N GLY A 66 -2.43 15.11 17.36
CA GLY A 66 -2.29 14.06 18.38
C GLY A 66 -3.54 13.18 18.55
N SER A 67 -4.71 13.70 18.22
CA SER A 67 -5.99 12.97 18.23
C SER A 67 -6.25 12.12 16.98
N ASN A 68 -5.42 12.23 15.94
CA ASN A 68 -5.60 11.48 14.70
C ASN A 68 -5.11 10.05 14.89
N SER A 69 -5.98 9.07 14.61
CA SER A 69 -5.68 7.64 14.74
C SER A 69 -4.53 7.19 13.84
N VAL A 70 -4.27 7.89 12.73
CA VAL A 70 -3.18 7.61 11.78
C VAL A 70 -1.80 7.90 12.39
N ARG A 71 -1.72 8.73 13.44
CA ARG A 71 -0.45 9.08 14.09
C ARG A 71 0.32 7.86 14.61
N LYS A 72 -0.35 6.74 14.90
CA LYS A 72 0.33 5.49 15.30
C LYS A 72 1.28 4.96 14.23
N TYR A 73 0.98 5.16 12.94
CA TYR A 73 1.84 4.72 11.85
C TYR A 73 3.09 5.57 11.71
N TYR A 74 3.08 6.83 12.19
CA TYR A 74 4.30 7.62 12.26
C TYR A 74 5.34 6.99 13.20
N LYS A 75 4.91 6.36 14.29
CA LYS A 75 5.81 5.66 15.23
C LYS A 75 6.54 4.50 14.58
N TYR A 76 5.91 3.84 13.61
CA TYR A 76 6.55 2.79 12.83
C TYR A 76 7.75 3.32 12.04
N PHE A 77 7.61 4.46 11.36
CA PHE A 77 8.71 5.04 10.60
C PHE A 77 9.88 5.52 11.48
N LEU A 78 9.59 5.93 12.72
CA LEU A 78 10.62 6.37 13.66
C LEU A 78 11.35 5.21 14.35
N GLY A 79 10.62 4.20 14.82
CA GLY A 79 11.15 3.18 15.73
C GLY A 79 10.99 1.74 15.24
N GLY A 80 10.36 1.51 14.09
CA GLY A 80 10.02 0.17 13.60
C GLY A 80 8.90 -0.52 14.37
N LEU A 81 8.17 0.23 15.22
CA LEU A 81 7.15 -0.30 16.12
C LEU A 81 5.77 0.32 15.84
N ILE A 82 4.72 -0.49 15.89
CA ILE A 82 3.33 -0.04 16.00
C ILE A 82 2.80 -0.55 17.33
N ASP A 83 2.20 0.33 18.14
CA ASP A 83 1.68 -0.01 19.47
C ASP A 83 2.69 -0.77 20.37
N GLN A 84 3.97 -0.38 20.29
CA GLN A 84 5.11 -0.98 20.99
C GLN A 84 5.48 -2.40 20.53
N LEU A 85 4.84 -2.91 19.47
CA LEU A 85 5.14 -4.21 18.89
C LEU A 85 5.94 -4.05 17.60
N PRO A 86 6.93 -4.93 17.34
CA PRO A 86 7.54 -5.03 16.03
C PRO A 86 6.50 -5.50 15.00
N MET A 87 6.69 -5.10 13.75
CA MET A 87 5.70 -5.34 12.68
C MET A 87 5.27 -6.82 12.56
N HIS A 88 6.22 -7.74 12.68
CA HIS A 88 5.95 -9.19 12.55
C HIS A 88 5.10 -9.75 13.71
N GLU A 89 5.05 -9.08 14.86
CA GLU A 89 4.14 -9.44 15.95
C GLU A 89 2.81 -8.70 15.82
N TRP A 90 2.85 -7.41 15.43
CA TRP A 90 1.67 -6.56 15.30
C TRP A 90 0.63 -7.13 14.31
N ILE A 91 1.07 -7.73 13.20
CA ILE A 91 0.19 -8.37 12.19
C ILE A 91 -0.48 -9.67 12.66
N HIS A 92 -0.13 -10.17 13.85
CA HIS A 92 -0.67 -11.40 14.43
C HIS A 92 -1.47 -11.14 15.71
N VAL A 93 -1.68 -9.87 16.08
CA VAL A 93 -2.54 -9.51 17.21
C VAL A 93 -3.98 -9.90 16.90
N ASN A 94 -4.63 -10.62 17.82
CA ASN A 94 -6.04 -10.99 17.66
C ASN A 94 -6.92 -9.76 17.40
N ASP A 95 -7.73 -9.81 16.33
CA ASP A 95 -8.58 -8.71 15.86
C ASP A 95 -7.85 -7.37 15.66
N GLY A 96 -6.54 -7.41 15.41
CA GLY A 96 -5.70 -6.25 15.12
C GLY A 96 -5.90 -5.70 13.71
N GLU A 97 -5.68 -4.39 13.54
CA GLU A 97 -5.79 -3.72 12.24
C GLU A 97 -4.76 -4.19 11.20
N GLY A 98 -3.68 -4.82 11.64
CA GLY A 98 -2.67 -5.42 10.78
C GLY A 98 -3.05 -6.79 10.23
N ASN A 99 -4.13 -7.40 10.76
CA ASN A 99 -4.54 -8.73 10.33
C ASN A 99 -5.02 -8.70 8.87
N MET A 100 -4.62 -9.71 8.12
CA MET A 100 -5.15 -9.91 6.78
C MET A 100 -6.67 -10.13 6.87
N PRO A 101 -7.50 -9.32 6.19
CA PRO A 101 -8.94 -9.54 6.17
C PRO A 101 -9.26 -10.93 5.62
N GLY A 102 -10.15 -11.68 6.27
CA GLY A 102 -10.47 -13.07 5.88
C GLY A 102 -11.11 -13.24 4.48
N LYS A 103 -11.42 -12.15 3.78
CA LYS A 103 -11.85 -12.16 2.37
C LYS A 103 -10.68 -12.19 1.38
N ILE A 104 -9.46 -11.91 1.82
CA ILE A 104 -8.26 -11.93 1.00
C ILE A 104 -7.67 -13.34 1.07
N ALA A 105 -7.48 -13.98 -0.08
CA ALA A 105 -6.77 -15.24 -0.16
C ALA A 105 -5.25 -14.98 -0.04
N ASP A 106 -4.58 -15.62 0.91
CA ASP A 106 -3.12 -15.56 1.07
C ASP A 106 -2.43 -16.57 0.15
N GLU A 107 -2.60 -16.36 -1.16
CA GLU A 107 -2.02 -17.19 -2.21
C GLU A 107 -1.06 -16.37 -3.05
N ARG A 108 0.07 -16.97 -3.41
CA ARG A 108 1.05 -16.38 -4.33
C ARG A 108 1.31 -17.35 -5.46
N GLU A 109 1.49 -16.84 -6.67
CA GLU A 109 1.99 -17.68 -7.76
C GLU A 109 3.35 -18.28 -7.35
N GLY A 110 3.47 -19.60 -7.45
CA GLY A 110 4.68 -20.31 -7.01
C GLY A 110 4.84 -20.48 -5.49
N GLN A 111 3.82 -20.19 -4.66
CA GLN A 111 3.87 -20.35 -3.20
C GLN A 111 4.35 -21.73 -2.73
N LEU A 112 4.04 -22.80 -3.49
CA LEU A 112 4.53 -24.15 -3.23
C LEU A 112 6.08 -24.22 -3.26
N PHE A 113 6.70 -23.60 -4.26
CA PHE A 113 8.16 -23.56 -4.40
C PHE A 113 8.81 -22.64 -3.37
N LEU A 114 8.15 -21.54 -3.02
CA LEU A 114 8.61 -20.62 -1.97
C LEU A 114 8.59 -21.26 -0.58
N LYS A 115 7.58 -22.08 -0.27
CA LYS A 115 7.50 -22.83 0.99
C LYS A 115 8.56 -23.94 1.10
N ALA A 116 8.95 -24.54 -0.02
CA ALA A 116 9.96 -25.61 -0.05
C ALA A 116 11.41 -25.11 0.11
N GLY A 117 11.67 -23.82 -0.11
CA GLY A 117 13.02 -23.22 -0.05
C GLY A 117 13.31 -22.36 1.18
N GLY A 118 12.38 -22.24 2.13
CA GLY A 118 12.59 -21.49 3.38
C GLY A 118 13.46 -22.24 4.38
N PRO A 119 14.21 -21.54 5.27
CA PRO A 119 15.01 -22.20 6.29
C PRO A 119 14.10 -23.00 7.24
N LEU A 120 14.52 -24.23 7.54
CA LEU A 120 13.95 -25.09 8.59
C LEU A 120 13.93 -24.40 9.95
#